data_AF-A0A8J2MN24-F1
#
_entry.id   AF-A0A8J2MN24-F1
#
_cell.length_a   1.000
_cell.length_b   1.000
_cell.length_c   1.000
_cell.angle_alpha   90.00
_cell.angle_beta   90.00
_cell.angle_gamma   90.00
#
_symmetry.space_group_name_H-M   'P 1'
#
loop_
_entity.id
_entity.type
_entity.pdbx_description
1 polymer ?
#
loop_
_entity_poly.entity_id
_entity_poly.type
_entity_poly.pdbx_seq_one_letter_code
_entity_poly.pdbx_strand_id
1 'polypeptide(L)'
;MIDLKIHDVPIKEYFTDLVSKKVDVEPNNPAFRCFNDKFHVYPATKFMFMLSMGCWIVIIGILFPWSLLIIWIPILYFLLTAYALRQKQASCLWPAIIHSVLAILIWLSATIVMFTTALFSTQTFLDTFGQGHHKEFITRFLIVLMIKIVMILIGFYLICQLFVFNRCRKYFDHIRNADMIRASQEEATELKVIQDKS
;
A
#
# COMPACT_ATOMS: atom_id res chain seq x y z
N MET A 1 -18.10 -25.88 5.17
CA MET A 1 -17.13 -24.78 5.36
C MET A 1 -16.04 -25.02 4.33
N ILE A 2 -15.98 -24.22 3.26
CA ILE A 2 -15.07 -24.48 2.14
C ILE A 2 -13.67 -24.05 2.58
N ASP A 3 -12.79 -25.01 2.83
CA ASP A 3 -11.40 -24.80 3.21
C ASP A 3 -10.58 -24.54 1.94
N LEU A 4 -10.74 -23.34 1.37
CA LEU A 4 -10.02 -22.95 0.16
C LEU A 4 -8.53 -22.79 0.51
N LYS A 5 -7.69 -23.58 -0.15
CA LYS A 5 -6.22 -23.54 -0.03
C LYS A 5 -5.60 -23.01 -1.31
N ILE A 6 -4.65 -22.09 -1.19
CA ILE A 6 -3.83 -21.59 -2.30
C ILE A 6 -2.39 -21.97 -1.95
N HIS A 7 -1.72 -22.76 -2.79
CA HIS A 7 -0.38 -23.32 -2.49
C HIS A 7 -0.31 -24.03 -1.12
N ASP A 8 -1.22 -24.99 -0.88
CA ASP A 8 -1.32 -25.80 0.36
C ASP A 8 -1.57 -25.03 1.65
N VAL A 9 -1.91 -23.76 1.51
CA VAL A 9 -2.03 -22.84 2.62
C VAL A 9 -3.47 -22.33 2.74
N PRO A 10 -4.10 -22.40 3.93
CA PRO A 10 -5.44 -21.88 4.16
C PRO A 10 -5.53 -20.36 3.93
N ILE A 11 -6.60 -19.88 3.29
CA ILE A 11 -6.84 -18.43 3.10
C ILE A 11 -6.80 -17.67 4.43
N LYS A 12 -7.35 -18.25 5.51
CA LYS A 12 -7.35 -17.63 6.84
C LYS A 12 -5.93 -17.27 7.30
N GLU A 13 -4.96 -18.09 6.95
CA GLU A 13 -3.58 -17.83 7.34
C GLU A 13 -2.96 -16.63 6.64
N TYR A 14 -3.43 -16.26 5.43
CA TYR A 14 -2.93 -15.05 4.74
C TYR A 14 -3.31 -13.78 5.51
N PHE A 15 -4.49 -13.78 6.13
CA PHE A 15 -4.97 -12.67 6.96
C PHE A 15 -4.34 -12.70 8.37
N THR A 16 -4.16 -13.86 8.98
CA THR A 16 -3.51 -13.93 10.29
C THR A 16 -2.02 -13.63 10.23
N ASP A 17 -1.33 -13.97 9.14
CA ASP A 17 0.07 -13.60 8.95
C ASP A 17 0.25 -12.09 8.78
N LEU A 18 -0.70 -11.40 8.13
CA LEU A 18 -0.72 -9.94 8.06
C LEU A 18 -0.75 -9.28 9.44
N VAL A 19 -1.43 -9.90 10.41
CA VAL A 19 -1.57 -9.41 11.80
C VAL A 19 -0.45 -9.95 12.71
N SER A 20 0.24 -11.00 12.31
CA SER A 20 1.32 -11.61 13.09
C SER A 20 2.51 -10.67 13.26
N LYS A 21 2.95 -10.52 14.51
CA LYS A 21 4.14 -9.75 14.89
C LYS A 21 5.46 -10.50 14.61
N LYS A 22 5.41 -11.81 14.37
CA LYS A 22 6.59 -12.60 14.01
C LYS A 22 6.94 -12.28 12.56
N VAL A 23 8.04 -11.59 12.36
CA VAL A 23 8.52 -11.24 11.03
C VAL A 23 9.96 -11.72 10.90
N ASP A 24 10.15 -12.80 10.15
CA ASP A 24 11.49 -13.30 9.82
C ASP A 24 12.08 -12.40 8.74
N VAL A 25 12.85 -11.42 9.22
CA VAL A 25 13.48 -10.36 8.44
C VAL A 25 14.94 -10.29 8.81
N GLU A 26 15.78 -10.03 7.81
CA GLU A 26 17.18 -9.66 8.00
C GLU A 26 17.28 -8.30 8.74
N PRO A 27 17.63 -8.29 10.05
CA PRO A 27 17.39 -7.11 10.90
C PRO A 27 18.40 -5.98 10.67
N ASN A 28 19.55 -6.28 10.06
CA ASN A 28 20.73 -5.40 10.06
C ASN A 28 21.06 -4.74 8.71
N ASN A 29 20.24 -4.91 7.67
CA ASN A 29 20.52 -4.27 6.37
C ASN A 29 19.88 -2.86 6.29
N PRO A 30 20.68 -1.77 6.28
CA PRO A 30 20.14 -0.41 6.21
C PRO A 30 19.44 -0.11 4.88
N ALA A 31 19.77 -0.84 3.80
CA ALA A 31 19.17 -0.62 2.49
C ALA A 31 17.66 -0.95 2.44
N PHE A 32 17.13 -1.68 3.43
CA PHE A 32 15.73 -2.12 3.49
C PHE A 32 14.98 -1.58 4.72
N ARG A 33 15.43 -0.43 5.23
CA ARG A 33 14.70 0.34 6.23
C ARG A 33 13.94 1.52 5.58
N CYS A 34 12.84 1.90 6.22
CA CYS A 34 11.92 2.99 5.88
C CYS A 34 11.80 3.93 7.09
N PHE A 35 11.39 5.18 6.83
CA PHE A 35 11.20 6.24 7.84
C PHE A 35 12.42 6.43 8.74
N ASN A 36 13.46 7.07 8.20
CA ASN A 36 14.67 7.45 8.94
C ASN A 36 15.43 6.24 9.55
N ASP A 37 15.53 5.14 8.80
CA ASP A 37 16.21 3.89 9.18
C ASP A 37 15.71 3.20 10.46
N LYS A 38 14.48 3.53 10.90
CA LYS A 38 13.89 2.98 12.13
C LYS A 38 13.00 1.76 11.90
N PHE A 39 12.31 1.68 10.77
CA PHE A 39 11.36 0.60 10.51
C PHE A 39 11.80 -0.25 9.33
N HIS A 40 11.73 -1.57 9.45
CA HIS A 40 11.96 -2.41 8.29
C HIS A 40 10.83 -2.24 7.27
N VAL A 41 11.15 -2.30 5.97
CA VAL A 41 10.21 -2.08 4.87
C VAL A 41 9.01 -3.04 4.93
N TYR A 42 9.23 -4.32 5.25
CA TYR A 42 8.19 -5.34 5.30
C TYR A 42 7.07 -5.08 6.34
N PRO A 43 7.36 -4.87 7.64
CA PRO A 43 6.31 -4.52 8.61
C PRO A 43 5.67 -3.16 8.31
N ALA A 44 6.42 -2.18 7.79
CA ALA A 44 5.84 -0.92 7.35
C ALA A 44 4.83 -1.13 6.20
N THR A 45 5.11 -2.08 5.30
CA THR A 45 4.22 -2.44 4.19
C THR A 45 2.96 -3.14 4.68
N LYS A 46 3.08 -4.08 5.63
CA LYS A 46 1.91 -4.71 6.28
C LYS A 46 1.01 -3.65 6.92
N PHE A 47 1.59 -2.71 7.66
CA PHE A 47 0.84 -1.61 8.28
C PHE A 47 0.14 -0.71 7.25
N MET A 48 0.86 -0.26 6.21
CA MET A 48 0.29 0.58 5.16
C MET A 48 -0.83 -0.12 4.40
N PHE A 49 -0.68 -1.42 4.16
CA PHE A 49 -1.70 -2.25 3.53
C PHE A 49 -2.96 -2.37 4.41
N MET A 50 -2.81 -2.60 5.71
CA MET A 50 -3.93 -2.61 6.66
C MET A 50 -4.65 -1.26 6.75
N LEU A 51 -3.90 -0.16 6.76
CA LEU A 51 -4.47 1.18 6.73
C LEU A 51 -5.27 1.42 5.44
N SER A 52 -4.73 0.98 4.29
CA SER A 52 -5.44 1.06 3.01
C SER A 52 -6.74 0.24 2.99
N MET A 53 -6.74 -0.96 3.58
CA MET A 53 -7.96 -1.75 3.78
C MET A 53 -9.00 -0.98 4.61
N GLY A 54 -8.59 -0.35 5.71
CA GLY A 54 -9.47 0.49 6.52
C GLY A 54 -10.07 1.65 5.74
N CYS A 55 -9.25 2.40 4.97
CA CYS A 55 -9.73 3.51 4.14
C CYS A 55 -10.76 3.05 3.09
N TRP A 56 -10.52 1.93 2.42
CA TRP A 56 -11.46 1.39 1.44
C TRP A 56 -12.80 0.97 2.05
N ILE A 57 -12.80 0.38 3.26
CA ILE A 57 -14.05 0.06 3.97
C ILE A 57 -14.87 1.32 4.23
N VAL A 58 -14.23 2.40 4.67
CA VAL A 58 -14.90 3.69 4.90
C VAL A 58 -15.44 4.26 3.58
N ILE A 59 -14.67 4.23 2.50
CA ILE A 59 -15.08 4.70 1.17
C ILE A 59 -16.29 3.91 0.66
N ILE A 60 -16.26 2.58 0.77
CA ILE A 60 -17.36 1.70 0.36
C ILE A 60 -18.63 2.02 1.16
N GLY A 61 -18.51 2.30 2.46
CA GLY A 61 -19.63 2.69 3.31
C GLY A 61 -20.24 4.04 2.91
N ILE A 62 -19.42 5.06 2.65
CA ILE A 62 -19.89 6.39 2.23
C ILE A 62 -20.56 6.35 0.86
N LEU A 63 -20.03 5.55 -0.07
CA LEU A 63 -20.53 5.44 -1.44
C LEU A 63 -21.69 4.45 -1.60
N PHE A 64 -22.22 3.88 -0.52
CA PHE A 64 -23.34 2.95 -0.59
C PHE A 64 -24.61 3.66 -1.12
N PRO A 65 -25.38 3.07 -2.06
CA PRO A 65 -25.27 1.70 -2.60
C PRO A 65 -24.39 1.57 -3.85
N TRP A 66 -23.96 2.68 -4.45
CA TRP A 66 -23.17 2.70 -5.69
C TRP A 66 -21.85 1.92 -5.58
N SER A 67 -21.31 1.82 -4.37
CA SER A 67 -20.11 1.04 -4.08
C SER A 67 -20.23 -0.45 -4.46
N LEU A 68 -21.44 -1.03 -4.52
CA LEU A 68 -21.64 -2.42 -4.92
C LEU A 68 -21.15 -2.71 -6.34
N LEU A 69 -21.18 -1.72 -7.23
CA LEU A 69 -20.73 -1.87 -8.62
C LEU A 69 -19.20 -1.93 -8.74
N ILE A 70 -18.48 -1.38 -7.75
CA ILE A 70 -17.02 -1.20 -7.80
C ILE A 70 -16.27 -2.01 -6.74
N ILE A 71 -16.97 -2.68 -5.82
CA ILE A 71 -16.36 -3.40 -4.68
C ILE A 71 -15.42 -4.54 -5.09
N TRP A 72 -15.62 -5.11 -6.28
CA TRP A 72 -14.76 -6.17 -6.79
C TRP A 72 -13.33 -5.68 -7.10
N ILE A 73 -13.15 -4.40 -7.45
CA ILE A 73 -11.84 -3.80 -7.74
C ILE A 73 -10.92 -3.80 -6.51
N PRO A 74 -11.31 -3.24 -5.35
CA PRO A 74 -10.49 -3.29 -4.15
C PRO A 74 -10.31 -4.73 -3.64
N ILE A 75 -11.29 -5.62 -3.80
CA ILE A 75 -11.14 -7.04 -3.43
C ILE A 75 -9.99 -7.69 -4.21
N LEU A 76 -9.95 -7.55 -5.54
CA LEU A 76 -8.87 -8.10 -6.36
C LEU A 76 -7.50 -7.50 -5.99
N TYR A 77 -7.46 -6.18 -5.80
CA TYR A 77 -6.28 -5.46 -5.34
C TYR A 77 -5.75 -5.99 -4.01
N PHE A 78 -6.62 -6.19 -3.02
CA PHE A 78 -6.24 -6.68 -1.69
C PHE A 78 -5.75 -8.13 -1.73
N LEU A 79 -6.42 -9.00 -2.48
CA LEU A 79 -6.03 -10.42 -2.58
C LEU A 79 -4.64 -10.57 -3.20
N LEU A 80 -4.36 -9.87 -4.30
CA LEU A 80 -3.05 -9.91 -4.97
C LEU A 80 -1.92 -9.39 -4.06
N THR A 81 -2.20 -8.31 -3.33
CA THR A 81 -1.21 -7.70 -2.43
C THR A 81 -0.96 -8.55 -1.18
N ALA A 82 -2.00 -9.13 -0.59
CA ALA A 82 -1.88 -10.07 0.53
C ALA A 82 -1.10 -11.33 0.14
N TYR A 83 -1.37 -11.85 -1.06
CA TYR A 83 -0.62 -12.96 -1.64
C TYR A 83 0.87 -12.60 -1.83
N ALA A 84 1.16 -11.42 -2.42
CA ALA A 84 2.52 -10.94 -2.62
C ALA A 84 3.30 -10.81 -1.32
N LEU A 85 2.67 -10.30 -0.26
CA LEU A 85 3.29 -10.12 1.06
C LEU A 85 3.61 -11.45 1.73
N ARG A 86 2.75 -12.46 1.59
CA ARG A 86 3.00 -13.78 2.18
C ARG A 86 4.06 -14.56 1.42
N GLN A 87 3.92 -14.67 0.10
CA GLN A 87 4.85 -15.42 -0.74
C GLN A 87 6.16 -14.68 -1.02
N LYS A 88 6.34 -13.47 -0.46
CA LYS A 88 7.47 -12.57 -0.72
C LYS A 88 7.72 -12.40 -2.23
N GLN A 89 6.65 -12.36 -3.03
CA GLN A 89 6.72 -12.36 -4.49
C GLN A 89 6.64 -10.93 -5.02
N ALA A 90 7.77 -10.42 -5.54
CA ALA A 90 7.89 -9.06 -6.04
C ALA A 90 6.91 -8.73 -7.18
N SER A 91 6.70 -9.67 -8.12
CA SER A 91 5.84 -9.45 -9.29
C SER A 91 4.38 -9.18 -8.90
N CYS A 92 3.88 -9.82 -7.85
CA CYS A 92 2.50 -9.68 -7.38
C CYS A 92 2.27 -8.36 -6.61
N LEU A 93 3.32 -7.57 -6.35
CA LEU A 93 3.20 -6.26 -5.71
C LEU A 93 2.98 -5.11 -6.72
N TRP A 94 3.18 -5.36 -8.02
CA TRP A 94 2.95 -4.36 -9.08
C TRP A 94 1.53 -3.78 -9.10
N PRO A 95 0.46 -4.58 -8.97
CA PRO A 95 -0.90 -4.04 -8.86
C PRO A 95 -1.04 -3.00 -7.74
N ALA A 96 -0.36 -3.21 -6.59
CA ALA A 96 -0.40 -2.27 -5.48
C ALA A 96 0.29 -0.94 -5.80
N ILE A 97 1.41 -1.00 -6.50
CA ILE A 97 2.18 0.16 -6.95
C ILE A 97 1.40 0.93 -8.01
N ILE A 98 0.87 0.24 -9.03
CA ILE A 98 0.06 0.85 -10.10
C ILE A 98 -1.15 1.56 -9.52
N HIS A 99 -1.89 0.91 -8.63
CA HIS A 99 -3.00 1.52 -7.92
C HIS A 99 -2.57 2.78 -7.15
N SER A 100 -1.44 2.73 -6.44
CA SER A 100 -0.93 3.89 -5.69
C SER A 100 -0.55 5.06 -6.62
N VAL A 101 0.07 4.78 -7.77
CA VAL A 101 0.37 5.80 -8.79
C VAL A 101 -0.92 6.42 -9.35
N LEU A 102 -1.90 5.60 -9.72
CA LEU A 102 -3.19 6.08 -10.22
C LEU A 102 -3.92 6.94 -9.17
N ALA A 103 -3.91 6.51 -7.91
CA ALA A 103 -4.50 7.28 -6.81
C ALA A 103 -3.81 8.63 -6.62
N ILE A 104 -2.48 8.71 -6.74
CA ILE A 104 -1.73 9.98 -6.70
C ILE A 104 -2.13 10.88 -7.86
N LEU A 105 -2.26 10.35 -9.08
CA LEU A 105 -2.64 11.15 -10.25
C LEU A 105 -4.06 11.71 -10.12
N ILE A 106 -5.02 10.89 -9.65
CA ILE A 106 -6.40 11.32 -9.38
C ILE A 106 -6.42 12.36 -8.26
N TRP A 107 -5.69 12.13 -7.17
CA TRP A 107 -5.60 13.07 -6.06
C TRP A 107 -4.97 14.40 -6.50
N LEU A 108 -3.92 14.37 -7.30
CA LEU A 108 -3.22 15.56 -7.78
C LEU A 108 -4.13 16.38 -8.70
N SER A 109 -4.82 15.73 -9.65
CA SER A 109 -5.75 16.42 -10.55
C SER A 109 -6.93 17.04 -9.78
N ALA A 110 -7.56 16.28 -8.87
CA ALA A 110 -8.60 16.79 -7.99
C ALA A 110 -8.09 17.96 -7.14
N THR A 111 -6.88 17.86 -6.60
CA THR A 111 -6.26 18.92 -5.80
C THR A 111 -6.07 20.20 -6.60
N ILE A 112 -5.50 20.11 -7.81
CA ILE A 112 -5.31 21.28 -8.69
C ILE A 112 -6.64 21.96 -8.99
N VAL A 113 -7.67 21.17 -9.36
CA VAL A 113 -9.01 21.71 -9.62
C VAL A 113 -9.54 22.44 -8.39
N MET A 114 -9.49 21.80 -7.22
CA MET A 114 -10.04 22.36 -5.98
C MET A 114 -9.28 23.61 -5.50
N PHE A 115 -7.95 23.63 -5.61
CA PHE A 115 -7.15 24.83 -5.30
C PHE A 115 -7.47 25.97 -6.26
N THR A 116 -7.64 25.66 -7.55
CA THR A 116 -8.03 26.64 -8.57
C THR A 116 -9.42 27.20 -8.26
N THR A 117 -10.40 26.35 -7.93
CA THR A 117 -11.74 26.76 -7.49
C THR A 117 -11.67 27.65 -6.25
N ALA A 118 -10.83 27.32 -5.26
CA ALA A 118 -10.68 28.13 -4.05
C ALA A 118 -10.10 29.53 -4.33
N LEU A 119 -9.25 29.68 -5.34
CA LEU A 119 -8.69 30.97 -5.77
C LEU A 119 -9.73 31.85 -6.45
N PHE A 120 -10.58 31.27 -7.31
CA PHE A 120 -11.59 32.04 -8.06
C PHE A 120 -12.89 32.26 -7.27
N SER A 121 -13.32 31.29 -6.48
CA SER A 121 -14.56 31.35 -5.70
C SER A 121 -14.46 30.49 -4.45
N THR A 122 -14.12 31.14 -3.33
CA THR A 122 -14.14 30.48 -2.02
C THR A 122 -15.53 29.92 -1.67
N GLN A 123 -16.60 30.57 -2.14
CA GLN A 123 -17.98 30.08 -1.97
C GLN A 123 -18.18 28.74 -2.68
N THR A 124 -17.82 28.64 -3.97
CA THR A 124 -17.94 27.40 -4.75
C THR A 124 -17.09 26.27 -4.17
N PHE A 125 -15.90 26.61 -3.67
CA PHE A 125 -15.05 25.64 -2.97
C PHE A 125 -15.76 25.11 -1.71
N LEU A 126 -16.29 25.99 -0.86
CA LEU A 126 -17.00 25.59 0.36
C LEU A 126 -18.28 24.80 0.05
N ASP A 127 -19.04 25.20 -0.98
CA ASP A 127 -20.23 24.48 -1.44
C ASP A 127 -19.90 23.05 -1.88
N THR A 128 -18.75 22.84 -2.52
CA THR A 128 -18.27 21.50 -2.91
C THR A 128 -18.10 20.57 -1.70
N PHE A 129 -17.80 21.12 -0.51
CA PHE A 129 -17.70 20.39 0.75
C PHE A 129 -18.94 20.52 1.65
N GLY A 130 -20.03 21.11 1.17
CA GLY A 130 -21.25 21.36 1.95
C GLY A 130 -21.11 22.43 3.04
N GLN A 131 -20.06 23.24 2.99
CA GLN A 131 -19.69 24.24 4.00
C GLN A 131 -20.03 25.68 3.60
N GLY A 132 -20.68 25.92 2.47
CA GLY A 132 -20.96 27.28 2.01
C GLY A 132 -22.04 28.04 2.78
N HIS A 133 -22.74 27.36 3.71
CA HIS A 133 -23.78 27.94 4.56
C HIS A 133 -23.23 28.85 5.67
N HIS A 134 -21.97 28.69 6.08
CA HIS A 134 -21.31 29.59 7.01
C HIS A 134 -21.22 30.99 6.39
N LYS A 135 -21.50 32.06 7.13
CA LYS A 135 -21.41 33.45 6.62
C LYS A 135 -20.19 34.22 7.12
N GLU A 136 -19.68 33.82 8.29
CA GLU A 136 -18.56 34.49 8.94
C GLU A 136 -17.23 34.21 8.23
N PHE A 137 -16.47 35.28 8.00
CA PHE A 137 -15.18 35.19 7.30
C PHE A 137 -14.17 34.28 8.02
N ILE A 138 -14.02 34.44 9.34
CA ILE A 138 -13.05 33.65 10.13
C ILE A 138 -13.38 32.16 10.06
N THR A 139 -14.65 31.81 10.25
CA THR A 139 -15.13 30.42 10.20
C THR A 139 -14.88 29.80 8.82
N ARG A 140 -15.21 30.52 7.74
CA ARG A 140 -14.91 30.09 6.36
C ARG A 140 -13.42 29.88 6.14
N PHE A 141 -12.59 30.81 6.60
CA PHE A 141 -11.13 30.73 6.45
C PHE A 141 -10.55 29.50 7.15
N LEU A 142 -10.96 29.24 8.40
CA LEU A 142 -10.51 28.07 9.15
C LEU A 142 -10.94 26.76 8.49
N ILE A 143 -12.17 26.68 7.96
CA ILE A 143 -12.65 25.50 7.24
C ILE A 143 -11.80 25.24 5.99
N VAL A 144 -11.56 26.28 5.17
CA VAL A 144 -10.71 26.15 3.97
C VAL A 144 -9.29 25.71 4.34
N LEU A 145 -8.72 26.26 5.40
CA LEU A 145 -7.39 25.89 5.89
C LEU A 145 -7.35 24.42 6.32
N MET A 146 -8.34 23.97 7.10
CA MET A 146 -8.45 22.58 7.55
C MET A 146 -8.57 21.61 6.38
N ILE A 147 -9.42 21.92 5.39
CA ILE A 147 -9.58 21.09 4.19
C ILE A 147 -8.25 20.98 3.42
N LYS A 148 -7.53 22.10 3.23
CA LYS A 148 -6.22 22.09 2.57
C LYS A 148 -5.18 21.25 3.31
N ILE A 149 -5.16 21.34 4.65
CA ILE A 149 -4.28 20.51 5.49
C ILE A 149 -4.61 19.02 5.28
N VAL A 150 -5.90 18.65 5.34
CA VAL A 150 -6.34 17.27 5.09
C VAL A 150 -5.94 16.79 3.69
N MET A 151 -6.13 17.61 2.66
CA MET A 151 -5.70 17.28 1.31
C MET A 151 -4.20 17.00 1.25
N ILE A 152 -3.35 17.86 1.82
CA ILE A 152 -1.90 17.67 1.87
C ILE A 152 -1.52 16.38 2.62
N LEU A 153 -2.18 16.10 3.75
CA LEU A 153 -1.95 14.86 4.51
C LEU A 153 -2.29 13.61 3.69
N ILE A 154 -3.38 13.63 2.93
CA ILE A 154 -3.72 12.54 1.99
C ILE A 154 -2.63 12.37 0.94
N GLY A 155 -2.14 13.47 0.35
CA GLY A 155 -1.04 13.42 -0.61
C GLY A 155 0.23 12.81 -0.04
N PHE A 156 0.62 13.23 1.17
CA PHE A 156 1.78 12.68 1.87
C PHE A 156 1.61 11.17 2.15
N TYR A 157 0.42 10.77 2.62
CA TYR A 157 0.08 9.36 2.83
C TYR A 157 0.23 8.54 1.54
N LEU A 158 -0.32 9.01 0.42
CA LEU A 158 -0.25 8.30 -0.87
C LEU A 158 1.20 8.16 -1.38
N ILE A 159 2.03 9.19 -1.21
CA ILE A 159 3.45 9.15 -1.57
C ILE A 159 4.19 8.15 -0.67
N CYS A 160 3.95 8.17 0.64
CA CYS A 160 4.53 7.20 1.57
C CYS A 160 4.13 5.77 1.24
N GLN A 161 2.85 5.55 0.91
CA GLN A 161 2.33 4.24 0.49
C GLN A 161 3.07 3.73 -0.77
N LEU A 162 3.20 4.56 -1.80
CA LEU A 162 3.95 4.22 -3.01
C LEU A 162 5.42 3.89 -2.71
N PHE A 163 6.07 4.72 -1.88
CA PHE A 163 7.47 4.53 -1.49
C PHE A 163 7.68 3.20 -0.78
N VAL A 164 6.85 2.91 0.23
CA VAL A 164 6.93 1.68 1.03
C VAL A 164 6.68 0.44 0.17
N PHE A 165 5.64 0.44 -0.68
CA PHE A 165 5.39 -0.68 -1.58
C PHE A 165 6.53 -0.90 -2.58
N ASN A 166 7.05 0.15 -3.20
CA ASN A 166 8.15 0.00 -4.15
C ASN A 166 9.44 -0.50 -3.48
N ARG A 167 9.73 -0.06 -2.26
CA ARG A 167 10.86 -0.57 -1.48
C ARG A 167 10.65 -2.03 -1.10
N CYS A 168 9.43 -2.43 -0.76
CA CYS A 168 9.11 -3.82 -0.42
C CYS A 168 9.25 -4.74 -1.63
N ARG A 169 8.84 -4.26 -2.81
CA ARG A 169 9.08 -4.97 -4.08
C ARG A 169 10.58 -5.20 -4.30
N LYS A 170 11.40 -4.17 -4.17
CA LYS A 170 12.86 -4.27 -4.34
C LYS A 170 13.50 -5.21 -3.31
N TYR A 171 12.99 -5.21 -2.08
CA TYR A 171 13.41 -6.14 -1.04
C TYR A 171 13.10 -7.60 -1.41
N PHE A 172 11.89 -7.88 -1.90
CA PHE A 172 11.51 -9.22 -2.37
C PHE A 172 12.34 -9.69 -3.57
N ASP A 173 12.61 -8.79 -4.53
CA ASP A 173 13.52 -9.12 -5.63
C ASP A 173 14.94 -9.44 -5.13
N HIS A 174 15.42 -8.69 -4.13
CA HIS A 174 16.75 -8.92 -3.56
C HIS A 174 16.85 -10.27 -2.85
N ILE A 175 15.89 -10.61 -1.99
CA ILE A 175 15.86 -11.92 -1.31
C ILE A 175 15.80 -13.05 -2.33
N ARG A 176 14.90 -12.96 -3.30
CA ARG A 176 14.75 -14.01 -4.32
C ARG A 176 16.04 -14.23 -5.10
N ASN A 177 16.74 -13.15 -5.47
CA ASN A 177 18.01 -13.26 -6.16
C ASN A 177 19.10 -13.87 -5.27
N ALA A 178 19.14 -13.53 -3.98
CA ALA A 178 20.06 -14.12 -3.02
C ALA A 178 19.81 -15.62 -2.83
N ASP A 179 18.53 -16.04 -2.71
CA ASP A 179 18.14 -17.44 -2.58
C ASP A 179 18.52 -18.25 -3.83
N MET A 180 18.33 -17.69 -5.04
CA MET A 180 18.75 -18.34 -6.29
C MET A 180 20.27 -18.53 -6.36
N ILE A 181 21.05 -17.52 -5.93
CA ILE A 181 22.53 -17.63 -5.91
C ILE A 181 22.96 -18.71 -4.93
N ARG A 182 22.35 -18.77 -3.74
CA ARG A 182 22.67 -19.80 -2.74
C ARG A 182 22.34 -21.20 -3.24
N ALA A 183 21.16 -21.39 -3.84
CA ALA A 183 20.77 -22.69 -4.41
C ALA A 183 21.74 -23.15 -5.51
N SER A 184 22.17 -22.23 -6.38
CA SER A 184 23.18 -22.52 -7.42
C SER A 184 24.56 -22.89 -6.83
N GLN A 185 24.95 -22.27 -5.70
CA GLN A 185 26.20 -22.62 -5.01
C GLN A 185 26.10 -23.99 -4.32
N GLU A 186 24.96 -24.32 -3.71
CA GLU A 186 24.71 -25.63 -3.10
C GLU A 186 24.77 -26.73 -4.17
N GLU A 187 24.08 -26.55 -5.29
CA GLU A 187 24.11 -27.48 -6.43
C GLU A 187 25.52 -27.66 -6.99
N ALA A 188 26.27 -26.56 -7.17
CA ALA A 188 27.66 -26.61 -7.62
C ALA A 188 28.59 -27.32 -6.62
N THR A 189 28.30 -27.24 -5.32
CA THR A 189 29.06 -27.91 -4.27
C THR A 189 28.73 -29.40 -4.23
N GLU A 190 27.46 -29.77 -4.35
CA GLU A 190 27.02 -31.17 -4.45
C GLU A 190 27.61 -31.86 -5.68
N LEU A 191 27.59 -31.20 -6.85
CA LEU A 191 28.20 -31.71 -8.07
C LEU A 191 29.71 -31.97 -7.92
N LYS A 192 30.45 -31.08 -7.23
CA LYS A 192 31.87 -31.30 -6.91
C LYS A 192 32.09 -32.49 -5.98
N VAL A 193 31.27 -32.63 -4.94
CA VAL A 193 31.36 -33.75 -3.99
C VAL A 193 31.06 -35.09 -4.67
N ILE A 194 30.16 -35.11 -5.65
CA ILE A 194 29.87 -36.30 -6.46
C ILE A 194 31.06 -36.61 -7.38
N GLN A 195 31.68 -35.60 -7.99
CA GLN A 195 32.83 -35.76 -8.88
C GLN A 195 34.10 -36.25 -8.16
N ASP A 196 34.38 -35.78 -6.95
CA ASP A 196 35.53 -36.22 -6.13
C ASP A 196 35.37 -37.64 -5.57
N LYS A 197 34.15 -38.22 -5.62
CA LYS A 197 33.86 -39.59 -5.16
C LYS A 197 33.82 -40.62 -6.30
N SER A 198 33.97 -40.18 -7.55
CA SER A 198 34.04 -41.05 -8.74
C SER A 198 35.49 -41.28 -9.17
#